data_AF-A0A329RUD8-F1
#
_entry.id   AF-A0A329RUD8-F1
#
_cell.length_a   1.000
_cell.length_b   1.000
_cell.length_c   1.000
_cell.angle_alpha   90.00
_cell.angle_beta   90.00
_cell.angle_gamma   90.00
#
_symmetry.space_group_name_H-M   'P 1'
#
loop_
_entity.id
_entity.type
_entity.pdbx_description
1 polymer ?
#
loop_
_entity_poly.entity_id
_entity_poly.type
_entity_poly.pdbx_seq_one_letter_code
_entity_poly.pdbx_strand_id
1 'polypeptide(L)' 'MEEKLQMLTNHSKKLIEVRDDLAMMLAEERGDVARLAVAVGAANLDAGYVMSYNMSLEECCRIRIEKH' A
#
# COMPACT_ATOMS: atom_id res chain seq x y z
N MET A 1 -31.24 -4.41 -31.12
CA MET A 1 -31.38 -4.33 -29.65
C MET A 1 -30.35 -5.24 -28.98
N GLU A 2 -30.13 -6.45 -29.50
CA GLU A 2 -29.07 -7.38 -29.04
C GLU A 2 -27.65 -6.81 -29.10
N GLU A 3 -27.25 -6.11 -30.17
CA GLU A 3 -25.88 -5.55 -30.25
C GLU A 3 -25.57 -4.55 -29.14
N LYS A 4 -26.55 -3.71 -28.76
CA LYS A 4 -26.38 -2.75 -27.66
C LYS A 4 -26.27 -3.47 -26.32
N LEU A 5 -27.05 -4.54 -26.11
CA LEU A 5 -26.95 -5.39 -24.93
C LEU A 5 -25.59 -6.08 -24.85
N GLN A 6 -25.12 -6.67 -25.96
CA GLN A 6 -23.81 -7.31 -26.06
C GLN A 6 -22.67 -6.33 -25.75
N MET A 7 -22.76 -5.11 -26.28
CA MET A 7 -21.79 -4.06 -26.02
C MET A 7 -21.79 -3.66 -24.54
N LEU A 8 -22.95 -3.51 -23.91
CA LEU A 8 -23.09 -3.21 -22.49
C LEU A 8 -22.47 -4.32 -21.62
N THR A 9 -22.74 -5.58 -21.95
CA THR A 9 -22.18 -6.75 -21.26
C THR A 9 -20.65 -6.76 -21.34
N ASN A 10 -20.08 -6.47 -22.51
CA ASN A 10 -18.63 -6.42 -22.69
C ASN A 10 -17.99 -5.28 -21.88
N HIS A 11 -18.62 -4.10 -21.85
CA HIS A 11 -18.15 -2.98 -21.02
C HIS A 11 -18.23 -3.31 -19.53
N SER A 12 -19.32 -3.96 -19.10
CA SER A 12 -19.49 -4.36 -17.71
C SER A 12 -18.44 -5.39 -17.27
N LYS A 13 -18.08 -6.35 -18.13
CA LYS A 13 -16.99 -7.31 -17.86
C LYS A 13 -15.65 -6.60 -17.69
N LYS A 14 -15.32 -5.69 -18.61
CA LYS A 14 -14.07 -4.91 -18.54
C LYS A 14 -13.99 -4.04 -17.28
N LEU A 15 -15.12 -3.50 -16.83
CA LEU A 15 -15.19 -2.72 -15.59
C LEU A 15 -14.90 -3.60 -14.34
N ILE A 16 -15.40 -4.83 -14.34
CA ILE A 16 -15.15 -5.80 -13.26
C ILE A 16 -13.68 -6.19 -13.22
N GLU A 17 -13.08 -6.50 -14.38
CA GLU A 17 -11.65 -6.83 -14.49
C GLU A 17 -10.77 -5.70 -13.95
N VAL A 18 -10.99 -4.45 -14.39
CA VAL A 18 -10.23 -3.29 -13.92
C VAL A 18 -10.41 -3.04 -12.41
N ARG A 19 -11.61 -3.30 -11.87
CA ARG A 19 -11.86 -3.20 -10.42
C ARG A 19 -11.06 -4.25 -9.65
N ASP A 20 -11.01 -5.48 -10.14
CA ASP A 20 -10.31 -6.58 -9.48
C ASP A 20 -8.79 -6.36 -9.52
N ASP A 21 -8.25 -5.87 -10.65
CA ASP A 21 -6.85 -5.44 -10.76
C ASP A 21 -6.54 -4.30 -9.77
N LEU A 22 -7.42 -3.31 -9.64
CA LEU A 22 -7.26 -2.23 -8.67
C LEU A 22 -7.30 -2.74 -7.22
N ALA A 23 -8.18 -3.68 -6.90
CA ALA A 23 -8.25 -4.29 -5.58
C ALA A 23 -6.98 -5.10 -5.26
N MET A 24 -6.41 -5.79 -6.25
CA MET A 24 -5.14 -6.51 -6.13
C MET A 24 -3.97 -5.55 -5.87
N MET A 25 -3.84 -4.48 -6.68
CA MET A 25 -2.80 -3.46 -6.47
C MET A 25 -2.91 -2.81 -5.09
N LEU A 26 -4.13 -2.51 -4.63
CA LEU A 26 -4.33 -1.97 -3.27
C LEU A 26 -3.99 -2.97 -2.16
N ALA A 27 -4.23 -4.27 -2.38
CA ALA A 27 -3.85 -5.30 -1.42
C ALA A 27 -2.32 -5.48 -1.34
N GLU A 28 -1.63 -5.40 -2.48
CA GLU A 28 -0.17 -5.42 -2.55
C GLU A 28 0.45 -4.22 -1.84
N GLU A 29 -0.02 -3.01 -2.13
CA GLU A 29 0.41 -1.77 -1.44
C GLU A 29 0.19 -1.86 0.08
N ARG A 30 -0.95 -2.40 0.53
CA ARG A 30 -1.19 -2.63 1.97
C ARG A 30 -0.23 -3.64 2.58
N GLY A 31 0.12 -4.68 1.84
CA GLY A 31 1.14 -5.66 2.25
C GLY A 31 2.51 -5.03 2.39
N ASP A 32 2.90 -4.17 1.45
CA ASP A 32 4.19 -3.49 1.46
C ASP A 32 4.28 -2.41 2.55
N VAL A 33 3.20 -1.67 2.79
CA VAL A 33 3.11 -0.75 3.94
C VAL A 33 3.19 -1.49 5.27
N ALA A 34 2.54 -2.65 5.40
CA ALA A 34 2.63 -3.46 6.62
C ALA A 34 4.06 -4.00 6.83
N ARG A 35 4.71 -4.50 5.78
CA ARG A 35 6.12 -4.95 5.83
C ARG A 35 7.06 -3.79 6.17
N LEU A 36 6.83 -2.60 5.61
CA LEU A 36 7.59 -1.40 5.92
C LEU A 36 7.39 -0.98 7.38
N ALA A 37 6.17 -0.99 7.90
CA ALA A 37 5.87 -0.68 9.29
C ALA A 37 6.55 -1.67 10.27
N VAL A 38 6.58 -2.95 9.91
CA VAL A 38 7.33 -3.99 10.66
C VAL A 38 8.84 -3.76 10.56
N ALA A 39 9.38 -3.48 9.37
CA ALA A 39 10.80 -3.24 9.16
C ALA A 39 11.30 -1.95 9.85
N VAL A 40 10.44 -0.94 9.97
CA VAL A 40 10.71 0.32 10.70
C VAL A 40 10.44 0.15 12.21
N GLY A 41 10.00 -1.02 12.68
CA GLY A 41 9.86 -1.31 14.10
C GLY A 41 8.65 -0.65 14.76
N ALA A 42 7.58 -0.36 14.02
CA ALA A 42 6.32 0.15 14.61
C ALA A 42 5.64 -0.86 15.55
N ALA A 43 6.12 -2.12 15.59
CA ALA A 43 5.71 -3.12 16.58
C ALA A 43 6.20 -2.80 18.03
N ASN A 44 7.05 -1.79 18.22
CA ASN A 44 7.50 -1.35 19.55
C ASN A 44 6.85 -0.03 20.01
N LEU A 45 5.72 0.38 19.45
CA LEU A 45 4.89 1.44 20.05
C LEU A 45 4.04 0.89 21.20
N ASP A 46 4.69 0.17 22.11
CA ASP A 46 4.18 0.00 23.46
C ASP A 46 4.61 1.23 24.27
N ALA A 47 3.64 1.90 24.89
CA ALA A 47 3.78 3.05 25.79
C ALA A 47 4.27 4.41 25.19
N GLY A 48 3.36 5.10 24.49
CA GLY A 48 3.08 6.51 24.82
C GLY A 48 3.77 7.64 24.05
N TYR A 49 4.76 7.38 23.19
CA TYR A 49 5.34 8.41 22.32
C TYR A 49 5.39 7.93 20.87
N VAL A 50 4.43 8.40 20.05
CA VAL A 50 4.48 8.24 18.60
C VAL A 50 5.59 9.16 18.08
N MET A 51 6.75 8.57 17.80
CA MET A 51 7.83 9.25 17.11
C MET A 51 7.29 9.79 15.78
N SER A 52 7.40 11.11 15.54
CA SER A 52 6.88 11.70 14.30
C SER A 52 7.61 11.08 13.10
N TYR A 53 6.90 10.92 11.98
CA TYR A 53 7.45 10.34 10.76
C TYR A 53 8.79 10.98 10.34
N ASN A 54 8.93 12.30 10.56
CA ASN A 54 10.17 13.04 10.28
C ASN A 54 11.34 12.61 11.19
N MET A 55 11.09 12.40 12.48
CA MET A 55 12.10 11.92 13.42
C MET A 55 12.55 10.49 13.09
N SER A 56 11.60 9.62 12.68
CA SER A 56 11.93 8.25 12.26
C SER A 56 12.79 8.21 10.99
N LEU A 57 12.53 9.10 10.04
CA LEU A 57 13.35 9.25 8.83
C LEU A 57 14.75 9.77 9.14
N GLU A 58 14.87 10.76 10.01
CA GLU A 58 16.16 11.34 10.42
C GLU A 58 17.04 10.29 11.11
N GLU A 59 16.44 9.49 12.00
CA GLU A 59 17.11 8.38 12.68
C GLU A 59 17.59 7.30 11.69
N CYS A 60 16.76 6.93 10.72
CA CYS A 60 17.13 5.96 9.68
C CYS A 60 18.31 6.46 8.83
N CYS A 61 18.32 7.76 8.50
CA CYS A 61 19.42 8.38 7.76
C CYS A 61 20.72 8.38 8.59
N ARG A 62 20.65 8.70 9.89
CA ARG A 62 21.81 8.70 10.79
C ARG A 62 22.45 7.31 10.88
N ILE A 63 21.66 6.28 11.15
CA ILE A 63 22.16 4.89 11.25
C ILE A 63 22.84 4.45 9.94
N ARG A 64 22.32 4.86 8.78
CA ARG A 64 22.93 4.55 7.48
C ARG A 64 24.26 5.28 7.25
N ILE A 65 24.39 6.51 7.74
CA ILE A 65 25.63 7.30 7.63
C ILE A 65 26.70 6.73 8.55
N GLU A 66 26.37 6.39 9.80
CA GLU A 66 27.32 5.86 10.79
C GLU A 66 27.84 4.44 10.45
N LYS A 67 27.18 3.74 9.53
CA LYS A 67 27.58 2.41 9.05
C LYS A 67 28.63 2.45 7.92
N HIS A 68 29.01 3.64 7.46
CA HIS A 68 30.05 3.90 6.46
C HIS A 68 31.11 4.86 6.99
#